data_AF-A0A831UR79-F1
#
_entry.id   AF-A0A831UR79-F1
#
_cell.length_a   1.000
_cell.length_b   1.000
_cell.length_c   1.000
_cell.angle_alpha   90.00
_cell.angle_beta   90.00
_cell.angle_gamma   90.00
#
_symmetry.space_group_name_H-M   'P 1'
#
loop_
_entity.id
_entity.type
_entity.pdbx_description
1 polymer ?
#
loop_
_entity_poly.entity_id
_entity_poly.type
_entity_poly.pdbx_seq_one_letter_code
_entity_poly.pdbx_strand_id
1 'polypeptide(L)'
;MILGSKSTDTVLSVFHIGFAELYRQCGLAQEVVYKTNGCEMQAKAQDMTKRVETLQISFQVKPGADHAQINSAMENSRIGGRVQMDNGSCTLTLPPFEWRQLPQLAAVDKIVCDFGARSLRSQSWEVQVPQYALHDLNINRYVEEMKAARASDLHLRAGARPYIRIDNDLQSLENEPVLTPTDLEHLVHQLGGEEQIAHLEKERETSFQFHAAGVGYLRVSGYFKDGAMALAVRLIPEDPMSFEELNIPLVVRDIANVHRGLFLVCGITGSGKSSTLAAMVEYINQTRYAHIITVEDPTEYVFKSKKSIISQRQVGRDTLSFANALRGALREDPDVIMVGEMRDMET
;
A
#
# COMPACT_ATOMS: atom_id res chain seq x y z
N MET A 1 9.68 12.90 3.20
CA MET A 1 9.85 11.53 3.76
C MET A 1 11.28 11.36 4.22
N ILE A 2 11.54 10.55 5.26
CA ILE A 2 12.91 10.18 5.66
C ILE A 2 13.14 8.71 5.32
N LEU A 3 14.23 8.40 4.62
CA LEU A 3 14.65 7.04 4.29
C LEU A 3 15.96 6.72 4.99
N GLY A 4 16.01 5.60 5.71
CA GLY A 4 17.26 5.05 6.23
C GLY A 4 17.87 4.07 5.22
N SER A 5 19.10 4.30 4.78
CA SER A 5 19.83 3.34 3.93
C SER A 5 20.58 2.33 4.79
N LYS A 6 20.75 1.10 4.28
CA LYS A 6 21.57 0.04 4.88
C LYS A 6 23.05 0.22 4.51
N SER A 7 23.92 -0.59 5.11
CA SER A 7 25.36 -0.57 4.81
C SER A 7 25.69 -0.99 3.38
N THR A 8 24.84 -1.82 2.76
CA THR A 8 25.01 -2.27 1.37
C THR A 8 24.47 -1.29 0.34
N ASP A 9 23.64 -0.35 0.77
CA ASP A 9 22.89 0.51 -0.15
C ASP A 9 23.80 1.57 -0.79
N THR A 10 23.70 1.68 -2.10
CA THR A 10 24.37 2.69 -2.94
C THR A 10 23.45 3.88 -3.19
N VAL A 11 23.95 4.92 -3.85
CA VAL A 11 23.11 6.09 -4.18
C VAL A 11 21.99 5.70 -5.14
N LEU A 12 22.26 4.85 -6.13
CA LEU A 12 21.23 4.36 -7.03
C LEU A 12 20.22 3.43 -6.36
N SER A 13 20.64 2.62 -5.38
CA SER A 13 19.69 1.78 -4.63
C SER A 13 18.79 2.62 -3.73
N VAL A 14 19.33 3.66 -3.08
CA VAL A 14 18.53 4.64 -2.31
C VAL A 14 17.52 5.36 -3.22
N PHE A 15 17.96 5.78 -4.41
CA PHE A 15 17.07 6.39 -5.40
C PHE A 15 15.90 5.46 -5.74
N HIS A 16 16.18 4.20 -6.07
CA HIS A 16 15.16 3.21 -6.43
C HIS A 16 14.19 2.92 -5.27
N ILE A 17 14.70 2.61 -4.09
CA ILE A 17 13.89 2.32 -2.89
C ILE A 17 12.99 3.50 -2.57
N GLY A 18 13.55 4.71 -2.58
CA GLY A 18 12.79 5.89 -2.24
C GLY A 18 11.73 6.26 -3.27
N PHE A 19 11.98 6.00 -4.55
CA PHE A 19 10.97 6.23 -5.58
C PHE A 19 9.80 5.26 -5.42
N ALA A 20 10.07 3.97 -5.16
CA ALA A 20 9.02 2.98 -4.94
C ALA A 20 8.13 3.35 -3.74
N GLU A 21 8.72 3.86 -2.66
CA GLU A 21 7.96 4.30 -1.47
C GLU A 21 7.20 5.60 -1.73
N LEU A 22 7.80 6.58 -2.41
CA LEU A 22 7.13 7.82 -2.82
C LEU A 22 5.91 7.55 -3.70
N TYR A 23 6.08 6.66 -4.69
CA TYR A 23 5.01 6.32 -5.62
C TYR A 23 3.81 5.71 -4.87
N ARG A 24 4.08 4.84 -3.88
CA ARG A 24 3.04 4.23 -3.04
C ARG A 24 2.32 5.25 -2.16
N GLN A 25 3.04 6.20 -1.57
CA GLN A 25 2.47 7.13 -0.59
C GLN A 25 1.82 8.37 -1.22
N CYS A 26 2.45 8.92 -2.25
CA CYS A 26 2.17 10.27 -2.75
C CYS A 26 1.88 10.33 -4.26
N GLY A 27 1.97 9.21 -4.99
CA GLY A 27 1.72 9.14 -6.43
C GLY A 27 2.90 9.53 -7.32
N LEU A 28 2.61 9.90 -8.58
CA LEU A 28 3.60 10.18 -9.62
C LEU A 28 4.35 11.51 -9.38
N ALA A 29 5.65 11.44 -9.15
CA ALA A 29 6.50 12.62 -9.09
C ALA A 29 7.06 12.98 -10.48
N GLN A 30 7.03 14.27 -10.83
CA GLN A 30 7.76 14.81 -11.98
C GLN A 30 9.19 15.19 -11.61
N GLU A 31 9.39 15.58 -10.35
CA GLU A 31 10.68 15.93 -9.80
C GLU A 31 10.81 15.38 -8.38
N VAL A 32 11.93 14.72 -8.09
CA VAL A 32 12.25 14.25 -6.74
C VAL A 32 13.66 14.66 -6.39
N VAL A 33 13.83 15.11 -5.14
CA VAL A 33 15.12 15.49 -4.57
C VAL A 33 15.39 14.66 -3.33
N TYR A 34 16.57 14.04 -3.28
CA TYR A 34 17.08 13.26 -2.16
C TYR A 34 18.27 14.00 -1.59
N LYS A 35 18.25 14.31 -0.30
CA LYS A 35 19.35 15.02 0.38
C LYS A 35 19.89 14.20 1.52
N THR A 36 21.21 14.16 1.63
CA THR A 36 21.91 13.71 2.83
C THR A 36 23.15 14.56 3.03
N ASN A 37 23.87 14.33 4.12
CA ASN A 37 25.06 15.11 4.42
C ASN A 37 26.15 14.86 3.38
N GLY A 38 26.42 15.86 2.52
CA GLY A 38 27.45 15.82 1.48
C GLY A 38 27.03 15.20 0.16
N CYS A 39 25.73 14.91 -0.05
CA CYS A 39 25.19 14.45 -1.33
C CYS A 39 23.73 14.89 -1.54
N GLU A 40 23.41 15.30 -2.76
CA GLU A 40 22.07 15.58 -3.25
C GLU A 40 21.83 14.85 -4.58
N MET A 41 20.69 14.18 -4.72
CA MET A 41 20.24 13.61 -5.99
C MET A 41 18.96 14.28 -6.43
N GLN A 42 18.88 14.70 -7.69
CA GLN A 42 17.70 15.31 -8.27
C GLN A 42 17.32 14.56 -9.55
N ALA A 43 16.11 14.01 -9.58
CA ALA A 43 15.57 13.29 -10.72
C ALA A 43 14.39 14.07 -11.31
N LYS A 44 14.28 14.11 -12.65
CA LYS A 44 13.16 14.68 -13.38
C LYS A 44 12.65 13.74 -14.47
N ALA A 45 11.34 13.72 -14.67
CA ALA A 45 10.67 13.04 -15.78
C ALA A 45 9.23 13.56 -15.94
N GLN A 46 8.63 13.43 -17.13
CA GLN A 46 7.18 13.61 -17.27
C GLN A 46 6.38 12.53 -16.54
N ASP A 47 6.83 11.28 -16.65
CA ASP A 47 6.27 10.10 -15.97
C ASP A 47 7.42 9.22 -15.47
N MET A 48 7.75 9.40 -14.20
CA MET A 48 8.88 8.73 -13.59
C MET A 48 8.64 7.23 -13.36
N THR A 49 7.43 6.68 -13.59
CA THR A 49 7.24 5.21 -13.58
C THR A 49 7.76 4.55 -14.84
N LYS A 50 7.78 5.26 -15.97
CA LYS A 50 8.24 4.72 -17.25
C LYS A 50 9.74 4.89 -17.43
N ARG A 51 10.22 6.13 -17.26
CA ARG A 51 11.63 6.50 -17.49
C ARG A 51 12.03 7.70 -16.66
N VAL A 52 13.32 7.80 -16.36
CA VAL A 52 13.94 9.00 -15.81
C VAL A 52 14.52 9.80 -16.97
N GLU A 53 14.13 11.06 -17.13
CA GLU A 53 14.67 11.91 -18.21
C GLU A 53 16.01 12.52 -17.82
N THR A 54 16.19 12.82 -16.54
CA THR A 54 17.45 13.35 -16.03
C THR A 54 17.64 12.91 -14.59
N LEU A 55 18.83 12.42 -14.27
CA LEU A 55 19.27 12.19 -12.88
C LEU A 55 20.58 12.95 -12.67
N GLN A 56 20.55 13.90 -11.74
CA GLN A 56 21.72 14.64 -11.28
C GLN A 56 22.13 14.13 -9.91
N ILE A 57 23.42 13.88 -9.72
CA ILE A 57 24.00 13.44 -8.45
C ILE A 57 25.14 14.39 -8.10
N SER A 58 24.90 15.24 -7.10
CA SER A 58 25.84 16.25 -6.61
C SER A 58 26.44 15.79 -5.28
N PHE A 59 27.76 15.63 -5.19
CA PHE A 59 28.43 15.16 -3.97
C PHE A 59 29.72 15.92 -3.70
N GLN A 60 30.09 16.03 -2.43
CA GLN A 60 31.39 16.62 -2.03
C GLN A 60 32.52 15.68 -2.41
N VAL A 61 33.56 16.20 -3.07
CA VAL A 61 34.71 15.39 -3.49
C VAL A 61 35.81 15.37 -2.44
N LYS A 62 36.56 14.27 -2.35
CA LYS A 62 37.71 14.16 -1.46
C LYS A 62 38.81 15.16 -1.84
N PRO A 63 39.61 15.66 -0.88
CA PRO A 63 40.73 16.55 -1.18
C PRO A 63 41.69 15.91 -2.19
N GLY A 64 42.03 16.64 -3.24
CA GLY A 64 42.95 16.19 -4.30
C GLY A 64 42.31 15.39 -5.44
N ALA A 65 40.99 15.14 -5.42
CA ALA A 65 40.28 14.70 -6.61
C ALA A 65 40.17 15.85 -7.61
N ASP A 66 40.53 15.60 -8.87
CA ASP A 66 40.41 16.59 -9.94
C ASP A 66 39.28 16.24 -10.94
N HIS A 67 38.86 17.24 -11.70
CA HIS A 67 37.81 17.09 -12.71
C HIS A 67 38.17 16.06 -13.80
N ALA A 68 39.44 15.99 -14.20
CA ALA A 68 39.91 15.12 -15.28
C ALA A 68 39.80 13.64 -14.90
N GLN A 69 40.11 13.27 -13.66
CA GLN A 69 39.99 11.91 -13.13
C GLN A 69 38.54 11.44 -13.12
N ILE A 70 37.63 12.29 -12.65
CA ILE A 70 36.20 11.98 -12.58
C ILE A 70 35.61 11.90 -14.00
N ASN A 71 35.98 12.84 -14.88
CA ASN A 71 35.54 12.83 -16.27
C ASN A 71 36.02 11.58 -17.02
N SER A 72 37.28 11.19 -16.83
CA SER A 72 37.82 9.95 -17.40
C SER A 72 37.11 8.71 -16.86
N ALA A 73 36.78 8.67 -15.56
CA ALA A 73 36.00 7.58 -14.99
C ALA A 73 34.58 7.49 -15.59
N MET A 74 33.93 8.63 -15.84
CA MET A 74 32.63 8.69 -16.51
C MET A 74 32.71 8.26 -17.98
N GLU A 75 33.73 8.67 -18.73
CA GLU A 75 33.94 8.23 -20.12
C GLU A 75 34.15 6.72 -20.20
N ASN A 76 34.97 6.16 -19.30
CA ASN A 76 35.23 4.73 -19.21
C ASN A 76 33.99 3.91 -18.83
N SER A 77 33.01 4.51 -18.15
CA SER A 77 31.75 3.85 -17.79
C SER A 77 30.84 3.58 -19.00
N ARG A 78 31.05 4.29 -20.13
CA ARG A 78 30.18 4.27 -21.32
C ARG A 78 28.72 4.67 -21.08
N ILE A 79 28.40 5.27 -19.93
CA ILE A 79 27.04 5.74 -19.60
C ILE A 79 26.70 7.03 -20.36
N GLY A 80 27.71 7.83 -20.76
CA GLY A 80 27.50 9.07 -21.52
C GLY A 80 27.00 10.26 -20.69
N GLY A 81 27.19 10.22 -19.36
CA GLY A 81 26.85 11.34 -18.47
C GLY A 81 27.84 12.50 -18.53
N ARG A 82 27.40 13.69 -18.11
CA ARG A 82 28.24 14.90 -18.03
C ARG A 82 28.76 15.11 -16.62
N VAL A 83 29.99 15.61 -16.50
CA VAL A 83 30.64 15.93 -15.22
C VAL A 83 30.84 17.44 -15.10
N GLN A 84 30.32 18.02 -14.03
CA GLN A 84 30.57 19.41 -13.65
C GLN A 84 31.17 19.45 -12.25
N MET A 85 32.15 20.33 -12.02
CA MET A 85 32.79 20.49 -10.73
C MET A 85 32.74 21.96 -10.33
N ASP A 86 32.28 22.23 -9.10
CA ASP A 86 32.18 23.57 -8.55
C ASP A 86 32.51 23.56 -7.05
N ASN A 87 33.42 24.45 -6.62
CA ASN A 87 33.76 24.72 -5.22
C ASN A 87 33.93 23.46 -4.32
N GLY A 88 34.62 22.42 -4.81
CA GLY A 88 34.86 21.18 -4.05
C GLY A 88 33.69 20.18 -4.05
N SER A 89 32.69 20.40 -4.91
CA SER A 89 31.61 19.47 -5.21
C SER A 89 31.63 19.04 -6.67
N CYS A 90 31.14 17.84 -6.96
CA CYS A 90 31.00 17.29 -8.30
C CYS A 90 29.54 16.93 -8.55
N THR A 91 29.03 17.31 -9.72
CA THR A 91 27.69 16.97 -10.20
C THR A 91 27.80 16.08 -11.43
N LEU A 92 27.26 14.87 -11.34
CA LEU A 92 27.09 13.94 -12.45
C LEU A 92 25.68 14.08 -13.01
N THR A 93 25.55 14.40 -14.30
CA THR A 93 24.24 14.42 -14.99
C THR A 93 24.16 13.21 -15.92
N LEU A 94 23.28 12.25 -15.61
CA LEU A 94 23.09 11.05 -16.41
C LEU A 94 22.10 11.30 -17.56
N PRO A 95 22.26 10.60 -18.71
CA PRO A 95 21.27 10.66 -19.79
C PRO A 95 19.97 9.95 -19.39
N PRO A 96 18.89 10.11 -20.18
CA PRO A 96 17.64 9.41 -19.93
C PRO A 96 17.80 7.88 -19.88
N PHE A 97 17.09 7.23 -18.97
CA PHE A 97 17.10 5.77 -18.83
C PHE A 97 15.75 5.22 -18.35
N GLU A 98 15.47 3.96 -18.67
CA GLU A 98 14.34 3.19 -18.15
C GLU A 98 14.74 2.43 -16.88
N TRP A 99 13.80 2.12 -15.98
CA TRP A 99 14.12 1.44 -14.71
C TRP A 99 14.84 0.09 -14.88
N ARG A 100 14.53 -0.66 -15.93
CA ARG A 100 15.24 -1.92 -16.26
C ARG A 100 16.73 -1.73 -16.57
N GLN A 101 17.14 -0.50 -16.91
CA GLN A 101 18.52 -0.14 -17.20
C GLN A 101 19.27 0.35 -15.95
N LEU A 102 18.58 0.60 -14.83
CA LEU A 102 19.20 1.06 -13.59
C LEU A 102 20.39 0.19 -13.14
N PRO A 103 20.36 -1.17 -13.23
CA PRO A 103 21.52 -2.00 -12.90
C PRO A 103 22.76 -1.73 -13.77
N GLN A 104 22.57 -1.25 -15.00
CA GLN A 104 23.66 -0.92 -15.93
C GLN A 104 24.38 0.38 -15.52
N LEU A 105 23.77 1.18 -14.64
CA LEU A 105 24.33 2.43 -14.12
C LEU A 105 25.23 2.22 -12.89
N ALA A 106 25.52 0.97 -12.50
CA ALA A 106 26.34 0.65 -11.31
C ALA A 106 27.75 1.30 -11.31
N ALA A 107 28.29 1.66 -12.49
CA ALA A 107 29.54 2.41 -12.56
C ALA A 107 29.43 3.81 -11.93
N VAL A 108 28.25 4.42 -11.91
CA VAL A 108 28.00 5.70 -11.24
C VAL A 108 28.17 5.55 -9.73
N ASP A 109 27.64 4.48 -9.14
CA ASP A 109 27.83 4.20 -7.70
C ASP A 109 29.32 4.08 -7.35
N LYS A 110 30.10 3.44 -8.23
CA LYS A 110 31.55 3.33 -8.08
C LYS A 110 32.24 4.68 -8.11
N ILE A 111 31.89 5.55 -9.05
CA ILE A 111 32.47 6.90 -9.17
C ILE A 111 32.16 7.74 -7.92
N VAL A 112 30.92 7.73 -7.45
CA VAL A 112 30.55 8.46 -6.24
C VAL A 112 31.29 7.91 -5.01
N CYS A 113 31.49 6.59 -4.92
CA CYS A 113 32.26 5.97 -3.84
C CYS A 113 33.76 6.29 -3.92
N ASP A 114 34.36 6.25 -5.11
CA ASP A 114 35.81 6.43 -5.31
C ASP A 114 36.23 7.89 -5.09
N PHE A 115 35.38 8.85 -5.45
CA PHE A 115 35.70 10.29 -5.41
C PHE A 115 34.99 11.07 -4.30
N GLY A 116 33.98 10.50 -3.65
CA GLY A 116 33.27 11.14 -2.54
C GLY A 116 34.17 11.41 -1.33
N ALA A 117 33.97 12.57 -0.69
CA ALA A 117 34.68 12.94 0.54
C ALA A 117 34.36 12.03 1.73
N ARG A 118 33.27 11.26 1.64
CA ARG A 118 32.77 10.36 2.68
C ARG A 118 31.96 9.22 2.10
N SER A 119 31.74 8.21 2.92
CA SER A 119 30.79 7.14 2.62
C SER A 119 29.36 7.68 2.68
N LEU A 120 28.57 7.37 1.65
CA LEU A 120 27.12 7.62 1.60
C LEU A 120 26.29 6.39 2.02
N ARG A 121 26.95 5.36 2.58
CA ARG A 121 26.32 4.16 3.12
C ARG A 121 25.80 4.42 4.53
N SER A 122 24.74 3.71 4.92
CA SER A 122 24.13 3.84 6.26
C SER A 122 23.74 5.27 6.63
N GLN A 123 23.20 6.04 5.68
CA GLN A 123 22.81 7.43 5.89
C GLN A 123 21.29 7.58 6.01
N SER A 124 20.86 8.66 6.64
CA SER A 124 19.48 9.14 6.57
C SER A 124 19.35 10.10 5.39
N TRP A 125 18.35 9.85 4.55
CA TRP A 125 18.05 10.64 3.36
C TRP A 125 16.72 11.34 3.56
N GLU A 126 16.73 12.66 3.40
CA GLU A 126 15.52 13.45 3.29
C GLU A 126 15.06 13.45 1.84
N VAL A 127 13.84 12.98 1.60
CA VAL A 127 13.24 12.94 0.27
C VAL A 127 12.12 13.95 0.19
N GLN A 128 12.24 14.84 -0.79
CA GLN A 128 11.30 15.91 -1.12
C GLN A 128 10.81 15.72 -2.56
N VAL A 129 9.56 16.09 -2.81
CA VAL A 129 8.96 16.06 -4.16
C VAL A 129 8.61 17.50 -4.53
N PRO A 130 9.50 18.24 -5.21
CA PRO A 130 9.23 19.64 -5.57
C PRO A 130 8.06 19.78 -6.55
N GLN A 131 7.90 18.80 -7.45
CA GLN A 131 6.87 18.82 -8.48
C GLN A 131 6.27 17.42 -8.64
N TYR A 132 4.96 17.33 -8.49
CA TYR A 132 4.20 16.14 -8.80
C TYR A 132 3.79 16.16 -10.28
N ALA A 133 3.69 15.00 -10.90
CA ALA A 133 2.84 14.90 -12.08
C ALA A 133 1.44 15.22 -11.59
N LEU A 134 0.82 16.27 -12.15
CA LEU A 134 -0.60 16.53 -11.97
C LEU A 134 -1.37 15.37 -12.59
N HIS A 135 -1.51 14.29 -11.83
CA HIS A 135 -2.58 13.34 -11.99
C HIS A 135 -3.54 13.68 -10.86
N ASP A 136 -4.62 14.39 -11.16
CA ASP A 136 -5.63 14.86 -10.19
C ASP A 136 -6.36 13.69 -9.45
N LEU A 137 -5.96 12.45 -9.72
CA LEU A 137 -6.57 11.21 -9.30
C LEU A 137 -5.69 10.48 -8.29
N ASN A 138 -6.04 10.63 -7.02
CA ASN A 138 -5.40 9.96 -5.89
C ASN A 138 -6.44 9.09 -5.18
N ILE A 139 -6.14 7.80 -4.99
CA ILE A 139 -7.09 6.89 -4.37
C ILE A 139 -7.43 7.28 -2.92
N ASN A 140 -6.48 7.86 -2.18
CA ASN A 140 -6.70 8.31 -0.81
C ASN A 140 -7.75 9.43 -0.74
N ARG A 141 -7.78 10.32 -1.74
CA ARG A 141 -8.83 11.36 -1.84
C ARG A 141 -10.22 10.73 -2.00
N TYR A 142 -10.34 9.67 -2.82
CA TYR A 142 -11.61 8.95 -2.94
C TYR A 142 -12.00 8.22 -1.66
N VAL A 143 -11.04 7.66 -0.94
CA VAL A 143 -11.27 6.99 0.34
C VAL A 143 -11.71 7.99 1.42
N GLU A 144 -11.12 9.18 1.45
CA GLU A 144 -11.54 10.30 2.32
C GLU A 144 -12.96 10.76 1.97
N GLU A 145 -13.27 10.92 0.68
CA GLU A 145 -14.62 11.27 0.22
C GLU A 145 -15.64 10.20 0.60
N MET A 146 -15.32 8.91 0.44
CA MET A 146 -16.16 7.81 0.92
C MET A 146 -16.46 7.95 2.41
N LYS A 147 -15.45 8.25 3.23
CA LYS A 147 -15.60 8.42 4.67
C LYS A 147 -16.48 9.63 5.00
N ALA A 148 -16.24 10.77 4.35
CA ALA A 148 -16.99 12.00 4.55
C ALA A 148 -18.48 11.83 4.17
N ALA A 149 -18.76 11.16 3.06
CA ALA A 149 -20.10 10.88 2.56
C ALA A 149 -20.76 9.67 3.22
N ARG A 150 -20.07 8.96 4.14
CA ARG A 150 -20.51 7.69 4.75
C ARG A 150 -20.86 6.62 3.71
N ALA A 151 -20.11 6.57 2.61
CA ALA A 151 -20.29 5.59 1.55
C ALA A 151 -19.71 4.21 1.94
N SER A 152 -20.42 3.15 1.54
CA SER A 152 -19.99 1.76 1.78
C SER A 152 -19.01 1.26 0.72
N ASP A 153 -19.23 1.65 -0.55
CA ASP A 153 -18.49 1.13 -1.69
C ASP A 153 -18.12 2.27 -2.66
N LEU A 154 -16.98 2.11 -3.35
CA LEU A 154 -16.48 2.95 -4.44
C LEU A 154 -16.27 2.07 -5.67
N HIS A 155 -16.72 2.55 -6.82
CA HIS A 155 -16.63 1.86 -8.10
C HIS A 155 -15.92 2.75 -9.12
N LEU A 156 -14.85 2.24 -9.71
CA LEU A 156 -14.02 2.93 -10.68
C LEU A 156 -13.95 2.10 -11.96
N ARG A 157 -14.34 2.68 -13.09
CA ARG A 157 -14.36 2.00 -14.41
C ARG A 157 -14.09 3.00 -15.53
N ALA A 158 -13.39 2.55 -16.57
CA ALA A 158 -13.07 3.38 -17.72
C ALA A 158 -14.34 3.83 -18.45
N GLY A 159 -14.35 5.06 -18.94
CA GLY A 159 -15.49 5.68 -19.64
C GLY A 159 -16.61 6.15 -18.72
N ALA A 160 -16.42 6.13 -17.39
CA ALA A 160 -17.38 6.69 -16.44
C ALA A 160 -16.67 7.49 -15.34
N ARG A 161 -17.41 8.36 -14.67
CA ARG A 161 -16.96 9.01 -13.43
C ARG A 161 -16.89 7.98 -12.29
N PRO A 162 -16.13 8.24 -11.21
CA PRO A 162 -16.23 7.47 -9.97
C PRO A 162 -17.67 7.43 -9.45
N TYR A 163 -18.09 6.27 -8.95
CA TYR A 163 -19.36 6.12 -8.24
C TYR A 163 -19.13 5.69 -6.80
N ILE A 164 -19.92 6.22 -5.88
CA ILE A 164 -19.97 5.78 -4.49
C ILE A 164 -21.37 5.23 -4.16
N ARG A 165 -21.44 4.31 -3.20
CA ARG A 165 -22.71 3.79 -2.69
C ARG A 165 -23.01 4.37 -1.31
N ILE A 166 -24.12 5.08 -1.17
CA ILE A 166 -24.61 5.65 0.09
C ILE A 166 -26.02 5.09 0.31
N ASP A 167 -26.28 4.49 1.47
CA ASP A 167 -27.60 3.95 1.83
C ASP A 167 -28.21 3.03 0.76
N ASN A 168 -27.37 2.21 0.12
CA ASN A 168 -27.65 1.32 -1.02
C ASN A 168 -27.85 2.00 -2.38
N ASP A 169 -27.92 3.33 -2.45
CA ASP A 169 -28.03 4.07 -3.71
C ASP A 169 -26.66 4.35 -4.32
N LEU A 170 -26.52 4.06 -5.61
CA LEU A 170 -25.30 4.30 -6.36
C LEU A 170 -25.31 5.72 -6.95
N GLN A 171 -24.38 6.55 -6.52
CA GLN A 171 -24.30 7.97 -6.88
C GLN A 171 -22.97 8.27 -7.58
N SER A 172 -23.01 9.06 -8.66
CA SER A 172 -21.80 9.51 -9.36
C SER A 172 -21.18 10.68 -8.61
N LEU A 173 -19.84 10.73 -8.52
CA LEU A 173 -19.13 11.93 -8.06
C LEU A 173 -19.10 12.97 -9.20
N GLU A 174 -20.03 13.93 -9.19
CA GLU A 174 -20.23 14.87 -10.31
C GLU A 174 -19.05 15.82 -10.55
N ASN A 175 -18.26 16.10 -9.51
CA ASN A 175 -17.08 16.96 -9.59
C ASN A 175 -15.82 16.23 -10.07
N GLU A 176 -15.90 14.93 -10.31
CA GLU A 176 -14.77 14.08 -10.70
C GLU A 176 -14.77 13.79 -12.20
N PRO A 177 -13.61 13.72 -12.87
CA PRO A 177 -13.55 13.51 -14.31
C PRO A 177 -14.02 12.10 -14.70
N VAL A 178 -14.32 11.93 -15.99
CA VAL A 178 -14.52 10.60 -16.57
C VAL A 178 -13.16 9.90 -16.62
N LEU A 179 -13.08 8.71 -16.02
CA LEU A 179 -11.83 7.96 -15.89
C LEU A 179 -11.46 7.30 -17.22
N THR A 180 -10.19 7.41 -17.61
CA THR A 180 -9.62 6.71 -18.77
C THR A 180 -9.02 5.35 -18.37
N PRO A 181 -8.70 4.45 -19.32
CA PRO A 181 -7.99 3.20 -19.00
C PRO A 181 -6.65 3.44 -18.29
N THR A 182 -5.89 4.45 -18.72
CA THR A 182 -4.61 4.82 -18.10
C THR A 182 -4.79 5.33 -16.67
N ASP A 183 -5.86 6.09 -16.40
CA ASP A 183 -6.16 6.53 -15.03
C ASP A 183 -6.43 5.35 -14.10
N LEU A 184 -7.08 4.30 -14.60
CA LEU A 184 -7.37 3.11 -13.80
C LEU A 184 -6.16 2.23 -13.58
N GLU A 185 -5.27 2.09 -14.55
CA GLU A 185 -3.96 1.47 -14.31
C GLU A 185 -3.27 2.19 -13.14
N HIS A 186 -3.19 3.52 -13.17
CA HIS A 186 -2.57 4.29 -12.11
C HIS A 186 -3.25 4.10 -10.74
N LEU A 187 -4.59 4.11 -10.69
CA LEU A 187 -5.34 3.92 -9.44
C LEU A 187 -5.21 2.50 -8.88
N VAL A 188 -5.16 1.48 -9.75
CA VAL A 188 -4.90 0.07 -9.34
C VAL A 188 -3.51 -0.05 -8.73
N HIS A 189 -2.50 0.56 -9.36
CA HIS A 189 -1.12 0.56 -8.87
C HIS A 189 -0.93 1.28 -7.53
N GLN A 190 -1.81 2.21 -7.16
CA GLN A 190 -1.79 2.86 -5.84
C GLN A 190 -2.30 1.94 -4.71
N LEU A 191 -3.14 0.94 -5.02
CA LEU A 191 -3.70 0.00 -4.04
C LEU A 191 -2.96 -1.34 -4.00
N GLY A 192 -2.64 -1.92 -5.16
CA GLY A 192 -2.07 -3.26 -5.27
C GLY A 192 -0.55 -3.29 -5.17
N GLY A 193 -0.01 -4.31 -4.52
CA GLY A 193 1.41 -4.67 -4.65
C GLY A 193 1.70 -5.39 -5.97
N GLU A 194 2.99 -5.57 -6.29
CA GLU A 194 3.43 -6.19 -7.55
C GLU A 194 2.78 -7.56 -7.81
N GLU A 195 2.62 -8.37 -6.76
CA GLU A 195 1.97 -9.67 -6.85
C GLU A 195 0.48 -9.56 -7.22
N GLN A 196 -0.26 -8.65 -6.58
CA GLN A 196 -1.69 -8.47 -6.86
C GLN A 196 -1.93 -7.92 -8.27
N ILE A 197 -1.05 -7.04 -8.74
CA ILE A 197 -1.08 -6.49 -10.10
C ILE A 197 -0.78 -7.60 -11.11
N ALA A 198 0.29 -8.36 -10.92
CA ALA A 198 0.63 -9.47 -11.80
C ALA A 198 -0.50 -10.53 -11.84
N HIS A 199 -1.14 -10.79 -10.70
CA HIS A 199 -2.30 -11.68 -10.63
C HIS A 199 -3.49 -11.14 -11.43
N LEU A 200 -3.82 -9.85 -11.28
CA LEU A 200 -4.87 -9.20 -12.06
C LEU A 200 -4.59 -9.25 -13.57
N GLU A 201 -3.35 -8.98 -13.99
CA GLU A 201 -2.97 -9.03 -15.41
C GLU A 201 -3.10 -10.43 -16.00
N LYS A 202 -2.75 -11.46 -15.22
CA LYS A 202 -2.74 -12.86 -15.64
C LYS A 202 -4.12 -13.51 -15.59
N GLU A 203 -4.79 -13.42 -14.45
CA GLU A 203 -6.07 -14.09 -14.17
C GLU A 203 -7.29 -13.22 -14.48
N ARG A 204 -7.08 -11.94 -14.83
CA ARG A 204 -8.13 -10.94 -15.14
C ARG A 204 -9.03 -10.56 -13.97
N GLU A 205 -8.79 -11.13 -12.80
CA GLU A 205 -9.45 -10.82 -11.53
C GLU A 205 -8.44 -10.89 -10.38
N THR A 206 -8.63 -10.05 -9.36
CA THR A 206 -7.88 -10.12 -8.11
C THR A 206 -8.73 -9.59 -6.96
N SER A 207 -8.47 -10.08 -5.75
CA SER A 207 -9.10 -9.57 -4.53
C SER A 207 -8.06 -9.52 -3.43
N PHE A 208 -7.95 -8.38 -2.76
CA PHE A 208 -6.98 -8.18 -1.70
C PHE A 208 -7.44 -7.12 -0.70
N GLN A 209 -6.73 -7.03 0.42
CA GLN A 209 -6.95 -6.02 1.43
C GLN A 209 -5.88 -4.94 1.35
N PHE A 210 -6.30 -3.69 1.56
CA PHE A 210 -5.42 -2.54 1.66
C PHE A 210 -5.72 -1.80 2.96
N HIS A 211 -4.69 -1.43 3.72
CA HIS A 211 -4.85 -0.66 4.94
C HIS A 211 -4.68 0.83 4.65
N ALA A 212 -5.78 1.59 4.69
CA ALA A 212 -5.79 3.04 4.55
C ALA A 212 -5.63 3.67 5.94
N ALA A 213 -4.38 4.00 6.30
CA ALA A 213 -4.04 4.50 7.63
C ALA A 213 -4.91 5.70 8.05
N GLY A 214 -5.54 5.63 9.23
CA GLY A 214 -6.43 6.68 9.77
C GLY A 214 -7.86 6.69 9.18
N VAL A 215 -8.14 5.83 8.20
CA VAL A 215 -9.48 5.65 7.63
C VAL A 215 -10.05 4.28 7.97
N GLY A 216 -9.28 3.21 7.75
CA GLY A 216 -9.68 1.83 8.00
C GLY A 216 -9.08 0.87 7.00
N TYR A 217 -9.73 -0.28 6.82
CA TYR A 217 -9.31 -1.27 5.84
C TYR A 217 -10.20 -1.17 4.60
N LEU A 218 -9.61 -1.46 3.44
CA LEU A 218 -10.31 -1.51 2.18
C LEU A 218 -10.27 -2.95 1.68
N ARG A 219 -11.42 -3.49 1.31
CA ARG A 219 -11.48 -4.70 0.48
C ARG A 219 -11.52 -4.26 -0.97
N VAL A 220 -10.49 -4.59 -1.72
CA VAL A 220 -10.30 -4.19 -3.11
C VAL A 220 -10.52 -5.39 -4.00
N SER A 221 -11.44 -5.27 -4.95
CA SER A 221 -11.61 -6.19 -6.06
C SER A 221 -11.18 -5.49 -7.35
N GLY A 222 -10.15 -6.03 -7.99
CA GLY A 222 -9.70 -5.60 -9.31
C GLY A 222 -10.18 -6.60 -10.37
N TYR A 223 -10.65 -6.09 -11.51
CA TYR A 223 -11.13 -6.93 -12.61
C TYR A 223 -10.97 -6.20 -13.94
N PHE A 224 -11.13 -6.90 -15.07
CA PHE A 224 -11.18 -6.29 -16.39
C PHE A 224 -12.62 -6.09 -16.88
N LYS A 225 -12.90 -4.92 -17.46
CA LYS A 225 -14.15 -4.60 -18.16
C LYS A 225 -13.81 -3.98 -19.52
N ASP A 226 -14.31 -4.57 -20.60
CA ASP A 226 -14.10 -4.12 -21.99
C ASP A 226 -12.61 -3.88 -22.33
N GLY A 227 -11.73 -4.72 -21.78
CA GLY A 227 -10.28 -4.63 -22.01
C GLY A 227 -9.53 -3.62 -21.13
N ALA A 228 -10.22 -2.87 -20.26
CA ALA A 228 -9.61 -1.96 -19.30
C ALA A 228 -9.71 -2.50 -17.86
N MET A 229 -8.74 -2.18 -17.01
CA MET A 229 -8.82 -2.47 -15.57
C MET A 229 -9.98 -1.71 -14.93
N ALA A 230 -10.54 -2.25 -13.85
CA ALA A 230 -11.61 -1.67 -13.06
C ALA A 230 -11.45 -2.06 -11.58
N LEU A 231 -12.01 -1.25 -10.69
CA LEU A 231 -11.96 -1.45 -9.25
C LEU A 231 -13.35 -1.38 -8.63
N ALA A 232 -13.61 -2.27 -7.69
CA ALA A 232 -14.66 -2.14 -6.68
C ALA A 232 -13.99 -2.18 -5.30
N VAL A 233 -14.15 -1.11 -4.54
CA VAL A 233 -13.52 -0.92 -3.24
C VAL A 233 -14.62 -0.82 -2.18
N ARG A 234 -14.51 -1.61 -1.12
CA ARG A 234 -15.40 -1.51 0.04
C ARG A 234 -14.62 -0.95 1.22
N LEU A 235 -15.14 0.10 1.84
CA LEU A 235 -14.60 0.63 3.08
C LEU A 235 -15.06 -0.26 4.24
N ILE A 236 -14.10 -0.73 5.02
CA ILE A 236 -14.32 -1.45 6.26
C ILE A 236 -13.78 -0.59 7.41
N PRO A 237 -14.65 -0.14 8.33
CA PRO A 237 -14.24 0.67 9.47
C PRO A 237 -13.14 -0.01 10.30
N GLU A 238 -12.22 0.78 10.86
CA GLU A 238 -11.15 0.27 11.72
C GLU A 238 -11.70 -0.34 13.01
N ASP A 239 -12.69 0.32 13.62
CA ASP A 239 -13.35 -0.15 14.82
C ASP A 239 -14.73 -0.74 14.48
N PRO A 240 -15.06 -1.93 15.01
CA PRO A 240 -16.41 -2.48 14.93
C PRO A 240 -17.39 -1.61 15.72
N MET A 241 -18.60 -1.42 15.18
CA MET A 241 -19.67 -0.70 15.87
C MET A 241 -20.13 -1.45 17.12
N SER A 242 -20.51 -0.70 18.15
CA SER A 242 -21.11 -1.23 19.38
C SER A 242 -22.53 -1.77 19.15
N PHE A 243 -23.03 -2.54 20.13
CA PHE A 243 -24.42 -3.01 20.12
C PHE A 243 -25.43 -1.85 20.05
N GLU A 244 -25.15 -0.78 20.77
CA GLU A 244 -25.96 0.43 20.84
C GLU A 244 -26.00 1.15 19.48
N GLU A 245 -24.86 1.31 18.82
CA GLU A 245 -24.78 1.95 17.50
C GLU A 245 -25.50 1.12 16.41
N LEU A 246 -25.45 -0.21 16.52
CA LEU A 246 -26.15 -1.12 15.61
C LEU A 246 -27.63 -1.31 15.95
N ASN A 247 -28.13 -0.71 17.05
CA ASN A 247 -29.47 -0.94 17.58
C ASN A 247 -29.81 -2.43 17.75
N ILE A 248 -28.81 -3.24 18.13
CA ILE A 248 -29.01 -4.67 18.36
C ILE A 248 -29.72 -4.87 19.72
N PRO A 249 -30.78 -5.69 19.79
CA PRO A 249 -31.47 -5.96 21.03
C PRO A 249 -30.55 -6.54 22.13
N LEU A 250 -30.76 -6.11 23.38
CA LEU A 250 -29.95 -6.52 24.53
C LEU A 250 -29.86 -8.04 24.73
N VAL A 251 -30.86 -8.81 24.29
CA VAL A 251 -30.83 -10.27 24.34
C VAL A 251 -29.65 -10.88 23.56
N VAL A 252 -29.18 -10.21 22.50
CA VAL A 252 -27.99 -10.66 21.74
C VAL A 252 -26.71 -10.39 22.51
N ARG A 253 -26.68 -9.31 23.30
CA ARG A 253 -25.57 -9.05 24.23
C ARG A 253 -25.50 -10.11 25.33
N ASP A 254 -26.66 -10.54 25.84
CA ASP A 254 -26.72 -11.61 26.84
C ASP A 254 -26.21 -12.94 26.29
N ILE A 255 -26.45 -13.22 24.99
CA ILE A 255 -25.87 -14.35 24.27
C ILE A 255 -24.33 -14.29 24.28
N ALA A 256 -23.72 -13.12 24.05
CA ALA A 256 -22.26 -12.97 24.06
C ALA A 256 -21.62 -13.22 25.45
N ASN A 257 -22.41 -13.17 26.53
CA ASN A 257 -21.96 -13.52 27.89
C ASN A 257 -21.97 -15.02 28.17
N VAL A 258 -22.57 -15.84 27.30
CA VAL A 258 -22.59 -17.29 27.47
C VAL A 258 -21.17 -17.86 27.26
N HIS A 259 -20.76 -18.78 28.14
CA HIS A 259 -19.41 -19.36 28.09
C HIS A 259 -19.24 -20.48 27.07
N ARG A 260 -20.33 -21.17 26.67
CA ARG A 260 -20.30 -22.32 25.75
C ARG A 260 -21.60 -22.38 24.95
N GLY A 261 -21.51 -22.74 23.67
CA GLY A 261 -22.66 -22.91 22.80
C GLY A 261 -22.28 -22.71 21.34
N LEU A 262 -23.26 -22.90 20.45
CA LEU A 262 -23.15 -22.55 19.04
C LEU A 262 -24.17 -21.45 18.76
N PHE A 263 -23.71 -20.34 18.19
CA PHE A 263 -24.53 -19.20 17.81
C PHE A 263 -24.40 -18.97 16.32
N LEU A 264 -25.54 -18.86 15.63
CA LEU A 264 -25.60 -18.68 14.19
C LEU A 264 -26.24 -17.33 13.88
N VAL A 265 -25.54 -16.50 13.11
CA VAL A 265 -26.05 -15.23 12.60
C VAL A 265 -26.38 -15.42 11.13
N CYS A 266 -27.68 -15.47 10.81
CA CYS A 266 -28.18 -15.76 9.47
C CYS A 266 -28.81 -14.52 8.82
N GLY A 267 -28.79 -14.45 7.49
CA GLY A 267 -29.35 -13.34 6.72
C GLY A 267 -28.75 -13.25 5.31
N ILE A 268 -29.41 -12.50 4.43
CA ILE A 268 -28.94 -12.26 3.07
C ILE A 268 -27.63 -11.44 3.05
N THR A 269 -26.95 -11.40 1.90
CA THR A 269 -25.79 -10.53 1.71
C THR A 269 -26.16 -9.07 1.98
N GLY A 270 -25.34 -8.37 2.76
CA GLY A 270 -25.59 -6.97 3.14
C GLY A 270 -26.54 -6.76 4.33
N SER A 271 -27.07 -7.81 4.96
CA SER A 271 -27.99 -7.66 6.11
C SER A 271 -27.31 -7.33 7.46
N GLY A 272 -26.01 -7.00 7.48
CA GLY A 272 -25.28 -6.66 8.71
C GLY A 272 -24.79 -7.85 9.56
N LYS A 273 -24.70 -9.06 9.01
CA LYS A 273 -24.22 -10.26 9.72
C LYS A 273 -22.81 -10.08 10.30
N SER A 274 -21.86 -9.72 9.45
CA SER A 274 -20.46 -9.54 9.83
C SER A 274 -20.32 -8.42 10.86
N SER A 275 -21.06 -7.32 10.70
CA SER A 275 -21.09 -6.23 11.69
C SER A 275 -21.65 -6.68 13.04
N THR A 276 -22.69 -7.52 13.04
CA THR A 276 -23.26 -8.09 14.27
C THR A 276 -22.27 -9.03 14.96
N LEU A 277 -21.63 -9.94 14.21
CA LEU A 277 -20.60 -10.82 14.76
C LEU A 277 -19.41 -10.01 15.30
N ALA A 278 -18.99 -8.97 14.60
CA ALA A 278 -17.91 -8.11 15.03
C ALA A 278 -18.24 -7.35 16.33
N ALA A 279 -19.46 -6.83 16.47
CA ALA A 279 -19.94 -6.22 17.71
C ALA A 279 -19.94 -7.23 18.88
N MET A 280 -20.34 -8.48 18.63
CA MET A 280 -20.30 -9.54 19.63
C MET A 280 -18.88 -9.89 20.07
N VAL A 281 -17.97 -10.09 19.11
CA VAL A 281 -16.54 -10.37 19.38
C VAL A 281 -15.92 -9.22 20.16
N GLU A 282 -16.17 -7.98 19.74
CA GLU A 282 -15.62 -6.80 20.41
C GLU A 282 -16.15 -6.64 21.83
N TYR A 283 -17.44 -6.91 22.06
CA TYR A 283 -17.99 -6.89 23.40
C TYR A 283 -17.32 -7.93 24.31
N ILE A 284 -17.09 -9.15 23.82
CA ILE A 284 -16.36 -10.19 24.56
C ILE A 284 -14.93 -9.68 24.85
N ASN A 285 -14.25 -9.12 23.86
CA ASN A 285 -12.91 -8.56 23.99
C ASN A 285 -12.81 -7.47 25.07
N GLN A 286 -13.85 -6.65 25.24
CA GLN A 286 -13.91 -5.57 26.25
C GLN A 286 -14.32 -6.05 27.64
N THR A 287 -15.05 -7.16 27.75
CA THR A 287 -15.70 -7.58 28.99
C THR A 287 -15.06 -8.82 29.64
N ARG A 288 -14.47 -9.73 28.85
CA ARG A 288 -13.95 -11.03 29.31
C ARG A 288 -12.44 -11.12 29.14
N TYR A 289 -11.80 -11.92 30.00
CA TYR A 289 -10.43 -12.39 29.82
C TYR A 289 -10.49 -13.74 29.10
N ALA A 290 -10.55 -13.70 27.78
CA ALA A 290 -10.76 -14.88 26.94
C ALA A 290 -9.68 -14.98 25.86
N HIS A 291 -9.47 -16.18 25.33
CA HIS A 291 -8.79 -16.38 24.05
C HIS A 291 -9.84 -16.50 22.94
N ILE A 292 -9.83 -15.52 22.04
CA ILE A 292 -10.73 -15.44 20.88
C ILE A 292 -9.94 -15.78 19.63
N ILE A 293 -10.40 -16.80 18.90
CA ILE A 293 -9.87 -17.15 17.58
C ILE A 293 -10.91 -16.79 16.53
N THR A 294 -10.51 -16.07 15.49
CA THR A 294 -11.37 -15.81 14.33
C THR A 294 -10.77 -16.46 13.09
N VAL A 295 -11.61 -17.05 12.25
CA VAL A 295 -11.21 -17.63 10.96
C VAL A 295 -12.12 -17.05 9.89
N GLU A 296 -11.56 -16.33 8.94
CA GLU A 296 -12.31 -15.51 7.98
C GLU A 296 -11.71 -15.60 6.57
N ASP A 297 -12.53 -15.33 5.54
CA ASP A 297 -12.10 -15.31 4.14
C ASP A 297 -12.81 -14.19 3.34
N PRO A 298 -12.22 -12.99 3.24
CA PRO A 298 -11.07 -12.49 3.99
C PRO A 298 -11.51 -11.86 5.34
N THR A 299 -10.56 -11.51 6.21
CA THR A 299 -10.86 -10.85 7.50
C THR A 299 -11.61 -9.53 7.32
N GLU A 300 -12.80 -9.35 7.88
CA GLU A 300 -13.53 -8.09 7.68
C GLU A 300 -13.06 -7.00 8.66
N TYR A 301 -13.11 -7.27 9.96
CA TYR A 301 -12.73 -6.31 11.00
C TYR A 301 -11.40 -6.70 11.63
N VAL A 302 -10.56 -5.71 11.95
CA VAL A 302 -9.31 -5.95 12.65
C VAL A 302 -9.47 -5.58 14.11
N PHE A 303 -9.44 -6.59 14.98
CA PHE A 303 -9.58 -6.38 16.41
C PHE A 303 -8.21 -6.17 17.07
N LYS A 304 -8.15 -5.18 17.95
CA LYS A 304 -7.01 -4.97 18.86
C LYS A 304 -7.32 -5.70 20.17
N SER A 305 -6.39 -6.51 20.66
CA SER A 305 -6.52 -7.17 21.97
C SER A 305 -6.74 -6.14 23.07
N LYS A 306 -7.81 -6.32 23.86
CA LYS A 306 -8.15 -5.48 25.03
C LYS A 306 -8.00 -6.30 26.31
N LYS A 307 -9.10 -6.85 26.85
CA LYS A 307 -9.02 -7.80 27.97
C LYS A 307 -8.78 -9.22 27.48
N SER A 308 -9.23 -9.53 26.27
CA SER A 308 -9.02 -10.82 25.62
C SER A 308 -7.79 -10.83 24.73
N ILE A 309 -7.22 -12.02 24.53
CA ILE A 309 -6.22 -12.30 23.51
C ILE A 309 -6.99 -12.62 22.22
N ILE A 310 -6.65 -11.97 21.11
CA ILE A 310 -7.28 -12.23 19.82
C ILE A 310 -6.26 -12.77 18.82
N SER A 311 -6.59 -13.92 18.24
CA SER A 311 -5.84 -14.57 17.16
C SER A 311 -6.72 -14.60 15.90
N GLN A 312 -6.58 -13.61 15.02
CA GLN A 312 -7.31 -13.59 13.74
C GLN A 312 -6.53 -14.30 12.65
N ARG A 313 -7.21 -15.13 11.86
CA ARG A 313 -6.61 -15.92 10.79
C ARG A 313 -7.40 -15.75 9.51
N GLN A 314 -6.75 -15.23 8.47
CA GLN A 314 -7.32 -15.18 7.14
C GLN A 314 -6.97 -16.47 6.36
N VAL A 315 -7.98 -17.07 5.73
CA VAL A 315 -7.78 -18.21 4.82
C VAL A 315 -6.94 -17.78 3.62
N GLY A 316 -6.02 -18.65 3.19
CA GLY A 316 -5.04 -18.40 2.13
C GLY A 316 -3.82 -17.60 2.58
N ARG A 317 -3.88 -16.88 3.69
CA ARG A 317 -2.76 -16.08 4.24
C ARG A 317 -2.15 -16.70 5.50
N ASP A 318 -2.98 -16.92 6.53
CA ASP A 318 -2.54 -17.39 7.85
C ASP A 318 -2.93 -18.87 8.10
N THR A 319 -3.84 -19.40 7.28
CA THR A 319 -4.26 -20.81 7.30
C THR A 319 -4.59 -21.27 5.88
N LEU A 320 -4.39 -22.55 5.61
CA LEU A 320 -4.66 -23.14 4.29
C LEU A 320 -6.16 -23.25 3.98
N SER A 321 -6.97 -23.52 5.01
CA SER A 321 -8.43 -23.65 4.89
C SER A 321 -9.10 -23.44 6.24
N PHE A 322 -10.42 -23.26 6.24
CA PHE A 322 -11.23 -23.23 7.45
C PHE A 322 -11.10 -24.53 8.25
N ALA A 323 -11.23 -25.69 7.61
CA ALA A 323 -11.11 -26.99 8.28
C ALA A 323 -9.73 -27.17 8.94
N ASN A 324 -8.65 -26.69 8.29
CA ASN A 324 -7.31 -26.69 8.87
C ASN A 324 -7.23 -25.79 10.11
N ALA A 325 -7.81 -24.58 10.03
CA ALA A 325 -7.81 -23.63 11.13
C ALA A 325 -8.61 -24.14 12.34
N LEU A 326 -9.81 -24.70 12.11
CA LEU A 326 -10.67 -25.24 13.16
C LEU A 326 -10.04 -26.43 13.88
N ARG A 327 -9.37 -27.33 13.15
CA ARG A 327 -8.61 -28.43 13.75
C ARG A 327 -7.48 -27.93 14.66
N GLY A 328 -6.80 -26.86 14.25
CA GLY A 328 -5.76 -26.21 15.06
C GLY A 328 -6.35 -25.53 16.28
N ALA A 329 -7.40 -24.71 16.08
CA ALA A 329 -8.06 -23.91 17.09
C ALA A 329 -8.44 -24.73 18.33
N LEU A 330 -8.98 -25.94 18.16
CA LEU A 330 -9.33 -26.82 19.30
C LEU A 330 -8.17 -27.20 20.23
N ARG A 331 -6.91 -26.99 19.81
CA ARG A 331 -5.69 -27.22 20.61
C ARG A 331 -4.94 -25.93 20.95
N GLU A 332 -5.47 -24.79 20.56
CA GLU A 332 -4.90 -23.46 20.79
C GLU A 332 -5.48 -22.81 22.06
N ASP A 333 -6.14 -23.58 22.93
CA ASP A 333 -6.83 -23.12 24.16
C ASP A 333 -7.84 -21.98 23.93
N PRO A 334 -8.84 -22.12 23.04
CA PRO A 334 -9.80 -21.06 22.77
C PRO A 334 -10.99 -21.10 23.73
N ASP A 335 -11.41 -19.91 24.16
CA ASP A 335 -12.71 -19.71 24.82
C ASP A 335 -13.82 -19.41 23.81
N VAL A 336 -13.48 -18.73 22.72
CA VAL A 336 -14.41 -18.29 21.68
C VAL A 336 -13.78 -18.54 20.31
N ILE A 337 -14.53 -19.19 19.43
CA ILE A 337 -14.17 -19.35 18.03
C ILE A 337 -15.25 -18.68 17.19
N MET A 338 -14.86 -17.68 16.40
CA MET A 338 -15.70 -17.07 15.38
C MET A 338 -15.29 -17.64 14.03
N VAL A 339 -16.27 -18.14 13.28
CA VAL A 339 -16.07 -18.63 11.92
C VAL A 339 -16.85 -17.71 11.01
N GLY A 340 -16.20 -17.23 9.95
CA GLY A 340 -16.81 -16.43 8.90
C GLY A 340 -17.88 -17.19 8.09
N GLU A 341 -18.12 -16.74 6.85
CA GLU A 341 -19.14 -17.35 6.01
C GLU A 341 -18.81 -18.81 5.65
N MET A 342 -19.63 -19.76 6.12
CA MET A 342 -19.55 -21.18 5.77
C MET A 342 -20.18 -21.39 4.39
N ARG A 343 -19.34 -21.59 3.35
CA ARG A 343 -19.79 -21.73 1.96
C ARG A 343 -19.81 -23.19 1.46
N ASP A 344 -19.13 -24.08 2.16
CA ASP A 344 -18.95 -25.47 1.80
C ASP A 344 -19.27 -26.42 2.97
N MET A 345 -19.52 -27.70 2.68
CA MET A 345 -19.84 -28.69 3.73
C MET A 345 -18.67 -28.99 4.68
N GLU A 346 -17.45 -28.59 4.31
CA GLU A 346 -16.26 -28.80 5.13
C GLU A 346 -16.08 -27.74 6.23
N THR A 347 -16.80 -26.62 6.15
CA THR A 347 -16.87 -25.59 7.21
C THR A 347 -17.96 -25.90 8.24
#